data_AF-A0AAV0Y1E3-F1
#
_entry.id   AF-A0AAV0Y1E3-F1
#
_cell.length_a   1.000
_cell.length_b   1.000
_cell.length_c   1.000
_cell.angle_alpha   90.00
_cell.angle_beta   90.00
_cell.angle_gamma   90.00
#
_symmetry.space_group_name_H-M   'P 1'
#
loop_
_entity.id
_entity.type
_entity.pdbx_description
1 polymer ?
#
loop_
_entity_poly.entity_id
_entity_poly.type
_entity_poly.pdbx_seq_one_letter_code
_entity_poly.pdbx_strand_id
1 'polypeptide(L)'
;MALSRFFNLERKLQAEPEVYAEYRQFMSEYQSLGHMKAATTPGKYLIPHHAVIKYAKDKMKLRVVFDASARTSSGVSLNDTLFVGPKLQCDIMNILLRCRLNKYMFTAAICKMYRQINIHSSHCDYQHILWRDGYAAVVYMRLEYSSMPPTVHLITARSKVAPLKSGKTDEVLSVPRLELCGALLLAQTPHRVRTTLAVKIDIQEVHAWTDSTVVLSYRIQDFRDKSVEEDIRIITDLSLALRFYSPQPSGLRVKRHVP
;
A
#
# COMPACT_ATOMS: atom_id res chain seq x y z
N MET A 1 15.87 -16.49 3.56
CA MET A 1 14.66 -16.74 4.38
C MET A 1 13.66 -15.58 4.34
N ALA A 2 14.05 -14.35 4.72
CA ALA A 2 13.14 -13.19 4.75
C ALA A 2 12.44 -12.92 3.40
N LEU A 3 13.16 -13.02 2.28
CA LEU A 3 12.63 -12.82 0.93
C LEU A 3 11.58 -13.89 0.53
N SER A 4 11.77 -15.15 0.93
CA SER A 4 10.76 -16.20 0.71
C SER A 4 9.50 -15.96 1.55
N ARG A 5 9.65 -15.54 2.81
CA ARG A 5 8.51 -15.14 3.67
C ARG A 5 7.77 -13.94 3.09
N PHE A 6 8.50 -12.98 2.54
CA PHE A 6 7.93 -11.83 1.85
C PHE A 6 7.07 -12.26 0.65
N PHE A 7 7.57 -13.09 -0.26
CA PHE A 7 6.76 -13.57 -1.39
C PHE A 7 5.53 -14.39 -0.95
N ASN A 8 5.62 -15.11 0.16
CA ASN A 8 4.46 -15.81 0.73
C ASN A 8 3.41 -14.82 1.26
N LEU A 9 3.86 -13.77 1.96
CA LEU A 9 2.98 -12.69 2.41
C LEU A 9 2.30 -12.04 1.21
N GLU A 10 3.05 -11.73 0.15
CA GLU A 10 2.49 -11.08 -1.03
C GLU A 10 1.44 -11.91 -1.74
N ARG A 11 1.68 -13.21 -1.92
CA ARG A 11 0.68 -14.11 -2.50
C ARG A 11 -0.61 -14.14 -1.67
N LYS A 12 -0.50 -14.09 -0.35
CA LYS A 12 -1.67 -14.00 0.55
C LYS A 12 -2.39 -12.66 0.42
N LEU A 13 -1.65 -11.56 0.42
CA LEU A 13 -2.23 -10.22 0.25
C LEU A 13 -2.89 -10.04 -1.12
N GLN A 14 -2.36 -10.65 -2.17
CA GLN A 14 -3.00 -10.66 -3.49
C GLN A 14 -4.31 -11.45 -3.51
N ALA A 15 -4.41 -12.53 -2.73
CA ALA A 15 -5.62 -13.34 -2.63
C ALA A 15 -6.73 -12.64 -1.81
N GLU A 16 -6.36 -11.74 -0.88
CA GLU A 16 -7.28 -11.08 0.05
C GLU A 16 -7.22 -9.53 -0.09
N PRO A 17 -8.00 -8.93 -1.01
CA PRO A 17 -7.91 -7.50 -1.32
C PRO A 17 -8.21 -6.57 -0.14
N GLU A 18 -9.16 -6.94 0.72
CA GLU A 18 -9.53 -6.14 1.91
C GLU A 18 -8.36 -6.06 2.90
N VAL A 19 -7.74 -7.21 3.19
CA VAL A 19 -6.55 -7.30 4.04
C VAL A 19 -5.41 -6.48 3.45
N TYR A 20 -5.23 -6.53 2.13
CA TYR A 20 -4.19 -5.77 1.46
C TYR A 20 -4.39 -4.25 1.54
N ALA A 21 -5.63 -3.77 1.43
CA ALA A 21 -5.95 -2.36 1.59
C ALA A 21 -5.55 -1.84 2.98
N GLU A 22 -5.98 -2.54 4.04
CA GLU A 22 -5.63 -2.21 5.43
C GLU A 22 -4.11 -2.31 5.68
N TYR A 23 -3.45 -3.30 5.08
CA TYR A 23 -2.01 -3.47 5.20
C TYR A 23 -1.24 -2.30 4.56
N ARG A 24 -1.65 -1.87 3.36
CA ARG A 24 -1.07 -0.70 2.68
C ARG A 24 -1.30 0.58 3.47
N GLN A 25 -2.51 0.76 4.00
CA GLN A 25 -2.82 1.91 4.85
C GLN A 25 -1.91 1.95 6.09
N PHE A 26 -1.68 0.82 6.75
CA PHE A 26 -0.74 0.73 7.85
C PHE A 26 0.68 1.13 7.43
N MET A 27 1.20 0.60 6.33
CA MET A 27 2.57 0.89 5.86
C MET A 27 2.72 2.37 5.48
N SER A 28 1.72 2.95 4.82
CA SER A 28 1.70 4.37 4.47
C SER A 28 1.66 5.27 5.72
N GLU A 29 0.81 4.96 6.70
CA GLU A 29 0.78 5.68 7.98
C GLU A 29 2.11 5.54 8.74
N TYR A 30 2.72 4.35 8.71
CA TYR A 30 4.00 4.10 9.36
C TYR A 30 5.12 4.96 8.73
N GLN A 31 5.10 5.14 7.41
CA GLN A 31 6.04 6.00 6.71
C GLN A 31 5.74 7.50 6.92
N SER A 32 4.48 7.92 6.88
CA SER A 32 4.10 9.33 7.03
C SER A 32 4.39 9.87 8.43
N LEU A 33 4.29 9.01 9.45
CA LEU A 33 4.69 9.32 10.83
C LEU A 33 6.22 9.32 11.03
N GLY A 34 7.01 9.07 9.99
CA GLY A 34 8.47 9.03 10.05
C GLY A 34 9.03 7.78 10.76
N HIS A 35 8.22 6.75 10.99
CA HIS A 35 8.66 5.51 11.65
C HIS A 35 9.35 4.52 10.70
N MET A 36 9.27 4.76 9.39
CA MET A 36 10.09 4.09 8.38
C MET A 36 10.53 5.08 7.32
N LYS A 37 11.65 4.76 6.67
CA LYS A 37 12.17 5.46 5.51
C LYS A 37 12.71 4.45 4.50
N ALA A 38 12.77 4.85 3.24
CA ALA A 38 13.45 4.06 2.22
C ALA A 38 14.94 3.93 2.59
N ALA A 39 15.46 2.71 2.56
CA ALA A 39 16.86 2.44 2.84
C ALA A 39 17.73 2.83 1.63
N THR A 40 18.79 3.61 1.87
CA THR A 40 19.79 3.97 0.85
C THR A 40 20.81 2.85 0.65
N THR A 41 21.09 2.09 1.72
CA THR A 41 22.06 1.01 1.74
C THR A 41 21.37 -0.33 1.97
N PRO A 42 21.93 -1.45 1.44
CA PRO A 42 21.46 -2.78 1.79
C PRO A 42 21.55 -3.03 3.30
N GLY A 43 20.49 -3.60 3.88
CA GLY A 43 20.47 -3.91 5.31
C GLY A 43 21.33 -5.10 5.67
N LYS A 44 21.92 -5.05 6.86
CA LYS A 44 22.65 -6.17 7.44
C LYS A 44 21.70 -7.29 7.87
N TYR A 45 20.49 -6.92 8.30
CA TYR A 45 19.44 -7.86 8.67
C TYR A 45 18.09 -7.40 8.14
N LEU A 46 17.31 -8.35 7.62
CA LEU A 46 15.96 -8.13 7.11
C LEU A 46 14.95 -8.76 8.05
N ILE A 47 14.15 -7.94 8.73
CA ILE A 47 13.10 -8.38 9.62
C ILE A 47 11.90 -8.82 8.77
N PRO A 48 11.49 -10.10 8.83
CA PRO A 48 10.25 -10.52 8.21
C PRO A 48 9.06 -9.92 8.96
N HIS A 49 7.97 -9.67 8.25
CA HIS A 49 6.75 -9.17 8.85
C HIS A 49 5.53 -9.92 8.33
N HIS A 50 4.44 -9.85 9.08
CA HIS A 50 3.17 -10.47 8.73
C HIS A 50 2.00 -9.72 9.35
N ALA A 51 0.81 -9.93 8.80
CA ALA A 51 -0.43 -9.40 9.35
C ALA A 51 -0.97 -10.31 10.45
N VAL A 52 -1.40 -9.71 11.56
CA VAL A 52 -2.26 -10.35 12.56
C VAL A 52 -3.61 -9.62 12.53
N ILE A 53 -4.64 -10.37 12.18
CA ILE A 53 -6.00 -9.85 12.01
C ILE A 53 -6.79 -10.19 13.27
N LYS A 54 -7.48 -9.20 13.84
CA LYS A 54 -8.48 -9.41 14.88
C LYS A 54 -9.79 -8.79 14.45
N TYR A 55 -10.87 -9.55 14.56
CA TYR A 55 -12.22 -9.05 14.34
C TYR A 55 -12.77 -8.57 15.68
N ALA A 56 -13.22 -7.31 15.73
CA ALA A 56 -13.84 -6.74 16.92
C ALA A 56 -15.04 -5.88 16.52
N LYS A 57 -16.23 -6.19 17.04
CA LYS A 57 -17.47 -5.45 16.76
C LYS A 57 -17.71 -5.24 15.26
N ASP A 58 -17.60 -6.33 14.48
CA ASP A 58 -17.73 -6.35 13.01
C ASP A 58 -16.76 -5.45 12.23
N LYS A 59 -15.72 -4.93 12.89
CA LYS A 59 -14.63 -4.21 12.24
C LYS A 59 -13.37 -5.06 12.25
N MET A 60 -12.75 -5.17 11.07
CA MET A 60 -11.43 -5.75 10.92
C MET A 60 -10.39 -4.80 11.54
N LYS A 61 -9.56 -5.31 12.45
CA LYS A 61 -8.41 -4.59 13.00
C LYS A 61 -7.13 -5.33 12.64
N LEU A 62 -6.41 -4.78 11.67
CA LEU A 62 -5.11 -5.30 11.24
C LEU A 62 -3.98 -4.74 12.12
N ARG A 63 -3.03 -5.61 12.48
CA ARG A 63 -1.74 -5.20 13.05
C ARG A 63 -0.63 -5.86 12.27
N VAL A 64 0.35 -5.07 11.84
CA VAL A 64 1.59 -5.61 11.27
C VAL A 64 2.53 -5.95 12.41
N VAL A 65 3.03 -7.19 12.40
CA VAL A 65 4.02 -7.69 13.35
C VAL A 65 5.36 -7.83 12.63
N PHE A 66 6.38 -7.19 13.17
CA PHE A 66 7.77 -7.35 12.76
C PHE A 66 8.40 -8.47 13.59
N ASP A 67 8.67 -9.61 12.97
CA ASP A 67 9.11 -10.84 13.62
C ASP A 67 10.64 -10.88 13.73
N ALA A 68 11.18 -10.19 14.74
CA ALA A 68 12.60 -10.23 15.08
C ALA A 68 13.05 -11.56 15.73
N SER A 69 12.08 -12.43 16.09
CA SER A 69 12.34 -13.79 16.59
C SER A 69 12.51 -14.82 15.47
N ALA A 70 12.31 -14.43 14.21
CA ALA A 70 12.55 -15.30 13.08
C ALA A 70 14.02 -15.71 13.02
N ARG A 71 14.28 -17.00 13.26
CA ARG A 71 15.62 -17.59 13.12
C ARG A 71 16.09 -17.45 11.69
N THR A 72 17.33 -17.06 11.46
CA THR A 72 17.93 -17.03 10.12
C THR A 72 18.38 -18.41 9.66
N SER A 73 18.97 -18.51 8.47
CA SER A 73 19.63 -19.74 8.00
C SER A 73 20.76 -20.21 8.91
N SER A 74 21.32 -19.31 9.74
CA SER A 74 22.27 -19.63 10.80
C SER A 74 21.63 -20.14 12.10
N GLY A 75 20.30 -20.21 12.19
CA GLY A 75 19.57 -20.71 13.36
C GLY A 75 19.40 -19.73 14.52
N VAL A 76 19.97 -18.52 14.42
CA VAL A 76 19.94 -17.46 15.45
C VAL A 76 18.92 -16.39 15.05
N SER A 77 18.17 -15.83 15.99
CA SER A 77 17.26 -14.70 15.74
C SER A 77 17.90 -13.36 16.12
N LEU A 78 17.32 -12.24 15.66
CA LEU A 78 17.81 -10.92 16.07
C LEU A 78 17.66 -10.73 17.59
N ASN A 79 16.57 -11.22 18.17
CA ASN A 79 16.36 -11.14 19.62
C ASN A 79 17.43 -11.89 20.42
N ASP A 80 18.02 -12.96 19.87
CA ASP A 80 19.07 -13.74 20.55
C ASP A 80 20.43 -13.01 20.57
N THR A 81 20.65 -12.06 19.65
CA THR A 81 21.92 -11.32 19.54
C THR A 81 21.87 -9.95 20.20
N LEU A 82 20.68 -9.45 20.52
CA LEU A 82 20.51 -8.16 21.19
C LEU A 82 20.90 -8.24 22.66
N PHE A 83 21.67 -7.27 23.13
CA PHE A 83 22.02 -7.16 24.54
C PHE A 83 20.79 -6.79 25.38
N VAL A 84 20.31 -7.75 26.16
CA VAL A 84 19.21 -7.53 27.12
C VAL A 84 19.80 -6.84 28.34
N GLY A 85 19.74 -5.50 28.34
CA GLY A 85 20.16 -4.69 29.48
C GLY A 85 19.42 -5.05 30.78
N PRO A 86 19.82 -4.46 31.92
CA PRO A 86 19.20 -4.75 33.21
C PRO A 86 17.69 -4.42 33.19
N LYS A 87 16.91 -5.20 33.94
CA LYS A 87 15.45 -5.01 34.03
C LYS A 87 15.14 -3.69 34.77
N LEU A 88 14.82 -2.65 34.00
CA LEU A 88 14.41 -1.33 34.52
C LEU A 88 12.93 -1.27 34.95
N GLN A 89 12.13 -2.27 34.55
CA GLN A 89 10.71 -2.33 34.86
C GLN A 89 10.50 -2.79 36.31
N CYS A 90 9.77 -1.97 37.07
CA CYS A 90 9.29 -2.36 38.39
C CYS A 90 8.35 -3.57 38.29
N ASP A 91 8.37 -4.43 39.30
CA ASP A 91 7.46 -5.56 39.36
C ASP A 91 6.00 -5.09 39.37
N ILE A 92 5.18 -5.70 38.51
CA ILE A 92 3.78 -5.30 38.34
C ILE A 92 2.97 -5.47 39.63
N MET A 93 3.28 -6.48 40.45
CA MET A 93 2.63 -6.72 41.73
C MET A 93 2.93 -5.57 42.71
N ASN A 94 4.18 -5.10 42.74
CA ASN A 94 4.56 -3.97 43.57
C ASN A 94 3.84 -2.67 43.16
N ILE A 95 3.69 -2.45 41.85
CA ILE A 95 2.93 -1.31 41.33
C ILE A 95 1.46 -1.42 41.76
N LEU A 96 0.83 -2.59 41.56
CA LEU A 96 -0.58 -2.82 41.91
C LEU A 96 -0.86 -2.68 43.40
N LEU A 97 0.03 -3.19 44.26
CA LEU A 97 -0.09 -3.06 45.72
C LEU A 97 -0.01 -1.60 46.17
N ARG A 98 0.93 -0.81 45.62
CA ARG A 98 1.03 0.63 45.91
C ARG A 98 -0.19 1.40 45.42
N CYS A 99 -0.74 1.03 44.26
CA CYS A 99 -1.97 1.64 43.77
C CYS A 99 -3.14 1.44 44.74
N ARG A 100 -3.24 0.26 45.39
CA ARG A 100 -4.30 -0.03 46.37
C ARG A 100 -4.23 0.79 47.66
N LEU A 101 -3.05 1.33 48.00
CA LEU A 101 -2.88 2.17 49.19
C LEU A 101 -3.42 3.60 48.99
N ASN A 102 -3.68 4.01 47.76
CA ASN A 102 -4.16 5.33 47.43
C ASN A 102 -5.68 5.31 47.21
N LYS A 103 -6.39 6.29 47.79
CA LYS A 103 -7.85 6.41 47.66
C LYS A 103 -8.32 6.70 46.22
N TYR A 104 -7.46 7.34 45.42
CA TYR A 104 -7.74 7.72 44.03
C TYR A 104 -6.56 7.33 43.13
N MET A 105 -6.86 6.82 41.93
CA MET A 105 -5.87 6.42 40.94
C MET A 105 -6.29 6.92 39.56
N PHE A 106 -5.35 7.51 38.83
CA PHE A 106 -5.52 7.87 37.42
C PHE A 106 -4.72 6.93 36.55
N THR A 107 -5.31 6.51 35.44
CA THR A 107 -4.64 5.66 34.44
C THR A 107 -4.66 6.38 33.10
N ALA A 108 -3.51 6.45 32.43
CA ALA A 108 -3.40 6.96 31.07
C ALA A 108 -2.67 5.93 30.20
N ALA A 109 -3.12 5.76 28.96
CA ALA A 109 -2.47 4.89 28.00
C ALA A 109 -1.71 5.75 26.96
N ILE A 110 -0.40 5.53 26.83
CA ILE A 110 0.41 6.22 25.82
C ILE A 110 0.40 5.39 24.54
N CYS A 111 -0.38 5.84 23.55
CA CYS A 111 -0.44 5.22 22.24
C CYS A 111 0.93 5.28 21.54
N LYS A 112 1.39 4.16 20.96
CA LYS A 112 2.62 4.08 20.15
C LYS A 112 3.90 4.53 20.89
N MET A 113 3.97 4.39 22.22
CA MET A 113 5.07 4.92 23.03
C MET A 113 6.48 4.53 22.53
N TYR A 114 6.68 3.26 22.16
CA TYR A 114 7.98 2.78 21.69
C TYR A 114 8.42 3.43 20.37
N ARG A 115 7.47 3.93 19.56
CA ARG A 115 7.77 4.60 18.28
C ARG A 115 8.24 6.05 18.46
N GLN A 116 8.18 6.57 19.68
CA GLN A 116 8.69 7.90 20.03
C GLN A 116 10.18 7.86 20.43
N ILE A 117 10.76 6.67 20.53
CA ILE A 117 12.18 6.50 20.86
C ILE A 117 12.95 6.35 19.55
N ASN A 118 13.80 7.33 19.25
CA ASN A 118 14.68 7.25 18.09
C ASN A 118 15.76 6.19 18.30
N ILE A 119 15.96 5.37 17.28
CA ILE A 119 17.02 4.37 17.24
C ILE A 119 18.27 5.01 16.65
N HIS A 120 19.42 4.73 17.24
CA HIS A 120 20.70 5.22 16.74
C HIS A 120 20.95 4.72 15.31
N SER A 121 21.49 5.59 14.44
CA SER A 121 21.64 5.32 13.00
C SER A 121 22.41 4.03 12.70
N SER A 122 23.42 3.69 13.50
CA SER A 122 24.20 2.45 13.36
C SER A 122 23.38 1.16 13.57
N HIS A 123 22.27 1.24 14.30
CA HIS A 123 21.41 0.09 14.61
C HIS A 123 20.24 -0.04 13.63
N CYS A 124 19.94 1.01 12.85
CA CYS A 124 18.88 0.98 11.84
C CYS A 124 19.14 -0.06 10.74
N ASP A 125 20.42 -0.33 10.43
CA ASP A 125 20.84 -1.34 9.43
C ASP A 125 20.32 -2.76 9.73
N TYR A 126 19.97 -3.05 10.99
CA TYR A 126 19.44 -4.35 11.43
C TYR A 126 17.90 -4.40 11.44
N GLN A 127 17.23 -3.29 11.11
CA GLN A 127 15.77 -3.15 11.16
C GLN A 127 15.14 -2.97 9.78
N HIS A 128 15.85 -3.37 8.72
CA HIS A 128 15.32 -3.25 7.38
C HIS A 128 14.19 -4.24 7.15
N ILE A 129 13.19 -3.82 6.37
CA ILE A 129 12.05 -4.63 5.99
C ILE A 129 11.94 -4.65 4.46
N LEU A 130 11.40 -5.75 3.93
CA LEU A 130 11.03 -5.81 2.51
C LEU A 130 9.58 -5.39 2.37
N TRP A 131 9.32 -4.35 1.60
CA TRP A 131 7.96 -3.89 1.29
C TRP A 131 7.93 -3.38 -0.14
N ARG A 132 6.85 -3.65 -0.86
CA ARG A 132 6.55 -2.98 -2.12
C ARG A 132 5.06 -2.72 -2.20
N ASP A 133 4.73 -1.56 -2.75
CA ASP A 133 3.34 -1.20 -2.98
C ASP A 133 2.77 -1.96 -4.18
N GLY A 134 1.47 -1.83 -4.40
CA GLY A 134 0.76 -2.43 -5.53
C GLY A 134 -0.25 -1.46 -6.12
N TYR A 135 -0.60 -1.73 -7.37
CA TYR A 135 -1.52 -0.92 -8.17
C TYR A 135 -2.66 -1.81 -8.66
N ALA A 136 -3.83 -1.21 -8.85
CA ALA A 136 -5.01 -1.93 -9.32
C ALA A 136 -5.79 -1.09 -10.32
N ALA A 137 -6.48 -1.78 -11.22
CA ALA A 137 -7.45 -1.22 -12.13
C ALA A 137 -8.80 -1.90 -11.92
N VAL A 138 -9.85 -1.10 -11.88
CA VAL A 138 -11.22 -1.59 -11.72
C VAL A 138 -12.05 -1.08 -12.90
N VAL A 139 -12.82 -1.99 -13.50
CA VAL A 139 -13.68 -1.68 -14.64
C VAL A 139 -15.13 -1.83 -14.21
N TYR A 140 -15.85 -0.73 -14.35
CA TYR A 140 -17.30 -0.66 -14.17
C TYR A 140 -17.97 -0.53 -15.55
N MET A 141 -19.14 -1.13 -15.69
CA MET A 141 -20.02 -0.93 -16.83
C MET A 141 -21.21 -0.10 -16.36
N ARG A 142 -21.44 1.01 -17.05
CA ARG A 142 -22.63 1.83 -16.87
C ARG A 142 -23.61 1.51 -17.99
N LEU A 143 -24.83 1.15 -17.64
CA LEU A 143 -25.92 0.87 -18.57
C LEU A 143 -26.89 2.05 -18.54
N GLU A 144 -27.22 2.57 -19.72
CA GLU A 144 -28.27 3.57 -19.89
C GLU A 144 -29.51 2.94 -20.48
N TYR A 145 -30.67 3.33 -19.98
CA TYR A 145 -31.97 2.86 -20.45
C TYR A 145 -32.79 4.08 -20.88
N SER A 146 -33.65 3.93 -21.88
CA SER A 146 -34.53 5.02 -22.33
C SER A 146 -35.55 5.46 -21.28
N SER A 147 -35.91 4.57 -20.36
CA SER A 147 -36.99 4.77 -19.39
C SER A 147 -36.58 4.59 -17.92
N MET A 148 -35.32 4.29 -17.63
CA MET A 148 -34.82 4.04 -16.27
C MET A 148 -33.51 4.78 -16.00
N PRO A 149 -33.25 5.15 -14.73
CA PRO A 149 -31.97 5.74 -14.36
C PRO A 149 -30.81 4.78 -14.68
N PRO A 150 -29.62 5.32 -15.00
CA PRO A 150 -28.48 4.49 -15.35
C PRO A 150 -28.03 3.63 -14.18
N THR A 151 -27.69 2.37 -14.47
CA THR A 151 -27.13 1.45 -13.47
C THR A 151 -25.63 1.28 -13.68
N VAL A 152 -24.89 1.03 -12.61
CA VAL A 152 -23.44 0.80 -12.65
C VAL A 152 -23.12 -0.55 -12.02
N HIS A 153 -22.43 -1.39 -12.77
CA HIS A 153 -22.06 -2.74 -12.36
C HIS A 153 -20.54 -2.91 -12.40
N LEU A 154 -19.97 -3.51 -11.35
CA LEU A 154 -18.57 -3.93 -11.35
C LEU A 154 -18.41 -5.12 -12.30
N ILE A 155 -17.56 -4.98 -13.33
CA ILE A 155 -17.29 -6.06 -14.29
C ILE A 155 -16.05 -6.85 -13.87
N THR A 156 -14.96 -6.15 -13.56
CA THR A 156 -13.72 -6.81 -13.13
C THR A 156 -12.84 -5.86 -12.33
N ALA A 157 -12.08 -6.43 -11.39
CA ALA A 157 -11.00 -5.76 -10.69
C ALA A 157 -9.72 -6.56 -10.91
N ARG A 158 -8.63 -5.88 -11.25
CA ARG A 158 -7.33 -6.50 -11.47
C ARG A 158 -6.28 -5.73 -10.66
N SER A 159 -5.59 -6.43 -9.77
CA SER A 159 -4.48 -5.89 -8.99
C SER A 159 -3.15 -6.50 -9.43
N LYS A 160 -2.07 -5.73 -9.27
CA LYS A 160 -0.68 -6.16 -9.45
C LYS A 160 0.17 -5.53 -8.35
N VAL A 161 1.21 -6.23 -7.93
CA VAL A 161 2.26 -5.67 -7.07
C VAL A 161 3.27 -4.90 -7.92
N ALA A 162 3.99 -3.94 -7.33
CA ALA A 162 5.08 -3.24 -8.00
C ALA A 162 6.03 -4.24 -8.67
N PRO A 163 6.46 -4.01 -9.92
CA PRO A 163 7.31 -4.96 -10.64
C PRO A 163 8.60 -5.29 -9.88
N LEU A 164 9.13 -6.50 -10.05
CA LEU A 164 10.49 -6.84 -9.61
C LEU A 164 11.50 -6.23 -10.59
N LYS A 165 12.59 -5.65 -10.08
CA LYS A 165 13.67 -5.12 -10.93
C LYS A 165 14.41 -6.27 -11.64
N SER A 166 14.71 -6.10 -12.92
CA SER A 166 15.49 -7.07 -13.70
C SER A 166 16.97 -6.67 -13.92
N GLY A 167 17.46 -5.58 -13.31
CA GLY A 167 18.81 -5.05 -13.60
C GLY A 167 19.46 -4.25 -12.45
N LYS A 168 20.79 -4.09 -12.53
CA LYS A 168 21.68 -3.49 -11.50
C LYS A 168 21.73 -1.95 -11.47
N THR A 169 21.13 -1.25 -12.43
CA THR A 169 21.36 0.21 -12.62
C THR A 169 20.19 1.12 -12.26
N ASP A 170 19.01 0.60 -11.98
CA ASP A 170 17.85 1.47 -11.75
C ASP A 170 17.72 1.81 -10.26
N GLU A 171 17.75 3.10 -9.95
CA GLU A 171 17.36 3.66 -8.66
C GLU A 171 15.95 3.22 -8.28
N VAL A 172 15.62 3.31 -6.99
CA VAL A 172 14.32 2.95 -6.36
C VAL A 172 13.14 3.13 -7.33
N LEU A 173 12.25 2.13 -7.46
CA LEU A 173 10.99 2.28 -8.22
C LEU A 173 10.28 3.52 -7.69
N SER A 174 10.35 4.61 -8.45
CA SER A 174 9.84 5.88 -8.01
C SER A 174 8.31 5.83 -8.04
N VAL A 175 7.67 6.58 -7.16
CA VAL A 175 6.20 6.74 -7.15
C VAL A 175 5.66 7.01 -8.57
N PRO A 176 6.28 7.87 -9.40
CA PRO A 176 5.95 8.02 -10.82
C PRO A 176 5.88 6.73 -11.65
N ARG A 177 6.86 5.82 -11.49
CA ARG A 177 6.93 4.58 -12.27
C ARG A 177 5.83 3.59 -11.86
N LEU A 178 5.50 3.56 -10.57
CA LEU A 178 4.38 2.80 -10.03
C LEU A 178 3.03 3.30 -10.55
N GLU A 179 2.86 4.63 -10.61
CA GLU A 179 1.66 5.26 -11.15
C GLU A 179 1.49 4.96 -12.65
N LEU A 180 2.57 5.00 -13.43
CA LEU A 180 2.57 4.57 -14.84
C LEU A 180 2.21 3.09 -15.02
N CYS A 181 2.75 2.19 -14.18
CA CYS A 181 2.34 0.79 -14.20
C CYS A 181 0.84 0.61 -13.90
N GLY A 182 0.29 1.44 -13.00
CA GLY A 182 -1.15 1.56 -12.74
C GLY A 182 -1.93 1.96 -13.99
N ALA A 183 -1.49 3.01 -14.67
CA ALA A 183 -2.09 3.49 -15.91
C ALA A 183 -2.06 2.45 -17.03
N LEU A 184 -0.95 1.72 -17.19
CA LEU A 184 -0.85 0.63 -18.16
C LEU A 184 -1.86 -0.49 -17.86
N LEU A 185 -1.96 -0.88 -16.60
CA LEU A 185 -2.95 -1.89 -16.17
C LEU A 185 -4.38 -1.40 -16.45
N LEU A 186 -4.64 -0.11 -16.22
CA LEU A 186 -5.91 0.55 -16.49
C LEU A 186 -6.19 0.69 -17.99
N ALA A 187 -5.20 0.81 -18.87
CA ALA A 187 -5.41 0.82 -20.31
C ALA A 187 -5.70 -0.59 -20.87
N GLN A 188 -4.97 -1.60 -20.38
CA GLN A 188 -5.09 -2.98 -20.86
C GLN A 188 -6.39 -3.67 -20.40
N THR A 189 -6.87 -3.37 -19.19
CA THR A 189 -8.00 -4.10 -18.59
C THR A 189 -9.32 -3.84 -19.32
N PRO A 190 -9.74 -2.58 -19.58
CA PRO A 190 -10.93 -2.25 -20.37
C PRO A 190 -10.83 -2.75 -21.80
N HIS A 191 -9.66 -2.70 -22.44
CA HIS A 191 -9.47 -3.23 -23.80
C HIS A 191 -9.82 -4.72 -23.86
N ARG A 192 -9.33 -5.52 -22.92
CA ARG A 192 -9.66 -6.95 -22.83
C ARG A 192 -11.14 -7.19 -22.56
N VAL A 193 -11.76 -6.40 -21.67
CA VAL A 193 -13.19 -6.49 -21.37
C VAL A 193 -14.01 -6.18 -22.62
N ARG A 194 -13.69 -5.11 -23.35
CA ARG A 194 -14.34 -4.73 -24.60
C ARG A 194 -14.25 -5.83 -25.63
N THR A 195 -13.06 -6.36 -25.90
CA THR A 195 -12.89 -7.45 -26.87
C THR A 195 -13.70 -8.69 -26.50
N THR A 196 -13.83 -8.99 -25.21
CA THR A 196 -14.60 -10.15 -24.73
C THR A 196 -16.11 -9.93 -24.82
N LEU A 197 -16.59 -8.71 -24.56
CA LEU A 197 -18.01 -8.37 -24.52
C LEU A 197 -18.56 -7.86 -25.86
N ALA A 198 -17.70 -7.46 -26.80
CA ALA A 198 -18.09 -6.89 -28.10
C ALA A 198 -19.01 -7.80 -28.92
N VAL A 199 -18.98 -9.12 -28.68
CA VAL A 199 -19.85 -10.09 -29.36
C VAL A 199 -21.30 -10.04 -28.85
N LYS A 200 -21.52 -9.53 -27.63
CA LYS A 200 -22.83 -9.56 -26.94
C LYS A 200 -23.39 -8.19 -26.61
N ILE A 201 -22.54 -7.19 -26.45
CA ILE A 201 -22.91 -5.86 -25.97
C ILE A 201 -22.20 -4.84 -26.85
N ASP A 202 -22.98 -3.90 -27.40
CA ASP A 202 -22.45 -2.75 -28.10
C ASP A 202 -21.99 -1.70 -27.08
N ILE A 203 -20.68 -1.49 -26.99
CA ILE A 203 -20.05 -0.58 -26.04
C ILE A 203 -19.76 0.73 -26.77
N GLN A 204 -20.58 1.75 -26.46
CA GLN A 204 -20.52 3.07 -27.09
C GLN A 204 -19.27 3.86 -26.69
N GLU A 205 -18.96 3.89 -25.39
CA GLU A 205 -17.86 4.68 -24.86
C GLU A 205 -17.07 3.93 -23.79
N VAL A 206 -15.77 4.23 -23.71
CA VAL A 206 -14.90 3.73 -22.63
C VAL A 206 -14.11 4.89 -22.06
N HIS A 207 -14.28 5.12 -20.76
CA HIS A 207 -13.63 6.20 -20.03
C HIS A 207 -12.67 5.61 -18.99
N ALA A 208 -11.45 6.14 -18.92
CA ALA A 208 -10.45 5.76 -17.92
C ALA A 208 -10.26 6.91 -16.92
N TRP A 209 -10.11 6.59 -15.64
CA TRP A 209 -9.99 7.59 -14.59
C TRP A 209 -8.71 7.33 -13.79
N THR A 210 -7.92 8.39 -13.58
CA THR A 210 -6.75 8.35 -12.71
C THR A 210 -6.62 9.68 -11.97
N ASP A 211 -6.30 9.62 -10.69
CA ASP A 211 -5.98 10.74 -9.82
C ASP A 211 -4.47 11.07 -9.81
N SER A 212 -3.65 10.27 -10.50
CA SER A 212 -2.22 10.54 -10.67
C SER A 212 -1.99 11.72 -11.61
N THR A 213 -1.54 12.84 -11.03
CA THR A 213 -1.10 14.02 -11.78
C THR A 213 0.13 13.72 -12.64
N VAL A 214 0.97 12.78 -12.23
CA VAL A 214 2.14 12.34 -12.98
C VAL A 214 1.73 11.65 -14.28
N VAL A 215 0.81 10.69 -14.22
CA VAL A 215 0.25 10.01 -15.40
C VAL A 215 -0.40 11.01 -16.36
N LEU A 216 -1.12 12.01 -15.82
CA LEU A 216 -1.72 13.07 -16.62
C LEU A 216 -0.67 14.01 -17.25
N SER A 217 0.43 14.30 -16.55
CA SER A 217 1.52 15.16 -17.06
C SER A 217 2.35 14.50 -18.16
N TYR A 218 2.52 13.17 -18.13
CA TYR A 218 3.23 12.44 -19.19
C TYR A 218 2.53 12.52 -20.56
N ARG A 219 1.28 13.01 -20.60
CA ARG A 219 0.55 13.35 -21.83
C ARG A 219 1.09 14.60 -22.54
N ILE A 220 1.96 15.38 -21.89
CA ILE A 220 2.47 16.68 -22.35
C ILE A 220 4.01 16.65 -22.31
N GLN A 221 4.63 16.07 -23.35
CA GLN A 221 6.05 16.16 -23.77
C GLN A 221 7.17 16.20 -22.69
N ASP A 222 7.99 15.13 -22.60
CA ASP A 222 9.44 15.13 -22.90
C ASP A 222 10.12 13.82 -22.41
N PHE A 223 10.97 13.22 -23.25
CA PHE A 223 11.53 11.88 -23.06
C PHE A 223 13.02 11.92 -22.67
N ARG A 224 13.39 11.18 -21.61
CA ARG A 224 14.81 10.82 -21.35
C ARG A 224 15.04 9.36 -20.91
N ASP A 225 14.01 8.56 -20.68
CA ASP A 225 14.17 7.19 -20.17
C ASP A 225 13.58 6.12 -21.12
N LYS A 226 14.46 5.37 -21.79
CA LYS A 226 14.12 4.28 -22.73
C LYS A 226 13.46 3.09 -22.06
N SER A 227 13.54 2.97 -20.72
CA SER A 227 12.96 1.83 -19.98
C SER A 227 11.43 1.84 -19.94
N VAL A 228 10.78 2.98 -20.16
CA VAL A 228 9.32 3.16 -19.93
C VAL A 228 8.58 3.58 -21.22
N GLU A 229 9.33 3.72 -22.32
CA GLU A 229 8.85 4.17 -23.62
C GLU A 229 7.76 3.24 -24.21
N GLU A 230 7.95 1.92 -24.09
CA GLU A 230 6.97 0.93 -24.59
C GLU A 230 5.66 0.96 -23.78
N ASP A 231 5.74 1.04 -22.46
CA ASP A 231 4.56 1.11 -21.59
C ASP A 231 3.75 2.39 -21.87
N ILE A 232 4.43 3.53 -22.05
CA ILE A 232 3.82 4.81 -22.39
C ILE A 232 3.25 4.79 -23.81
N ARG A 233 3.91 4.16 -24.78
CA ARG A 233 3.38 3.97 -26.13
C ARG A 233 2.09 3.17 -26.09
N ILE A 234 2.06 2.04 -25.38
CA ILE A 234 0.84 1.23 -25.20
C ILE A 234 -0.27 2.04 -24.52
N ILE A 235 0.06 2.81 -23.47
CA ILE A 235 -0.91 3.70 -22.83
C ILE A 235 -1.42 4.73 -23.84
N THR A 236 -0.54 5.34 -24.64
CA THR A 236 -0.90 6.40 -25.59
C THR A 236 -1.77 5.86 -26.73
N ASP A 237 -1.38 4.72 -27.31
CA ASP A 237 -2.13 4.03 -28.37
C ASP A 237 -3.50 3.56 -27.87
N LEU A 238 -3.59 3.06 -26.64
CA LEU A 238 -4.88 2.70 -26.03
C LEU A 238 -5.65 3.93 -25.51
N SER A 239 -4.99 5.05 -25.21
CA SER A 239 -5.60 6.31 -24.77
C SER A 239 -6.24 7.11 -25.90
N LEU A 240 -5.82 6.92 -27.15
CA LEU A 240 -6.55 7.44 -28.31
C LEU A 240 -7.99 6.87 -28.36
N ALA A 241 -8.24 5.72 -27.73
CA ALA A 241 -9.55 5.11 -27.55
C ALA A 241 -10.17 5.30 -26.15
N LEU A 242 -9.41 5.80 -25.17
CA LEU A 242 -9.81 5.94 -23.76
C LEU A 242 -9.63 7.40 -23.31
N ARG A 243 -10.72 8.13 -23.12
CA ARG A 243 -10.62 9.48 -22.53
C ARG A 243 -10.22 9.34 -21.06
N PHE A 244 -8.96 9.69 -20.75
CA PHE A 244 -8.48 9.81 -19.37
C PHE A 244 -8.96 11.13 -18.78
N TYR A 245 -9.79 11.05 -17.74
CA TYR A 245 -10.26 12.22 -17.00
C TYR A 245 -9.55 12.33 -15.65
N SER A 246 -9.13 13.55 -15.31
CA SER A 246 -8.91 13.92 -13.92
C SER A 246 -10.28 14.09 -13.26
N PRO A 247 -10.50 13.62 -12.04
CA PRO A 247 -11.69 13.99 -11.26
C PRO A 247 -11.57 15.47 -10.86
N GLN A 248 -11.82 16.39 -11.79
CA GLN A 248 -12.15 17.76 -11.40
C GLN A 248 -13.55 17.76 -10.81
N PRO A 249 -13.78 18.41 -9.66
CA PRO A 249 -15.07 18.45 -9.00
C PRO A 249 -16.00 19.36 -9.81
N SER A 250 -16.74 18.79 -10.76
CA SER A 250 -17.88 19.47 -11.37
C SER A 250 -19.03 19.53 -10.35
N GLY A 251 -19.06 20.61 -9.57
CA GLY A 251 -20.30 21.23 -9.11
C GLY A 251 -21.04 20.57 -7.94
N LEU A 252 -20.53 20.77 -6.72
CA LEU A 252 -21.40 21.01 -5.57
C LEU A 252 -20.72 22.01 -4.63
N ARG A 253 -20.75 23.29 -5.04
CA ARG A 253 -20.53 24.40 -4.11
C ARG A 253 -21.73 24.45 -3.17
N VAL A 254 -21.64 23.75 -2.04
CA VAL A 254 -22.44 24.10 -0.88
C VAL A 254 -21.97 25.48 -0.44
N LYS A 255 -22.74 26.52 -0.80
CA LYS A 255 -22.62 27.82 -0.15
C LYS A 255 -22.84 27.57 1.35
N ARG A 256 -21.77 27.66 2.14
CA ARG A 256 -21.93 27.88 3.58
C ARG A 256 -22.63 29.22 3.73
N HIS A 257 -23.93 29.20 4.01
CA HIS A 257 -24.54 30.25 4.80
C HIS A 257 -23.96 30.12 6.19
N VAL A 258 -23.05 31.03 6.52
CA VAL A 258 -22.69 31.28 7.92
C VAL A 258 -23.74 32.28 8.41
N PRO A 259 -24.37 32.05 9.57
CA PRO A 259 -25.26 33.02 10.20
C PRO A 259 -24.52 34.30 10.60
#